data_AF-A0A2U3QIX5-F1
#
_entry.id   AF-A0A2U3QIX5-F1
#
_cell.length_a   1.000
_cell.length_b   1.000
_cell.length_c   1.000
_cell.angle_alpha   90.00
_cell.angle_beta   90.00
_cell.angle_gamma   90.00
#
_symmetry.space_group_name_H-M   'P 1'
#
loop_
_entity.id
_entity.type
_entity.pdbx_description
1 polymer ?
#
loop_
_entity_poly.entity_id
_entity_poly.type
_entity_poly.pdbx_seq_one_letter_code
_entity_poly.pdbx_strand_id
1 'polypeptide(L)'
;MAMTRLRLILKFIFFLPGTFLHELTHYVAALILGKAEGFSVWPKVEGNSFIFGSVKSRTRVKVLSSFIAVAPILWWAVLFIILRHVLFSRPEPSVGLFAAMTKELQTFPYTDAVLLWLLVQILWAGRLSIQDIKNFFIGLLSVSGLALFAIVAGLVYLIKVAG
;
A
#
# COMPACT_ATOMS: atom_id res chain seq x y z
N MET A 1 32.82 5.20 5.22
CA MET A 1 31.82 4.41 5.99
C MET A 1 30.71 5.28 6.64
N ALA A 2 30.96 6.54 7.02
CA ALA A 2 29.92 7.44 7.58
C ALA A 2 28.89 7.96 6.56
N MET A 3 29.31 8.22 5.32
CA MET A 3 28.46 8.74 4.24
C MET A 3 27.29 7.80 3.88
N THR A 4 27.47 6.49 4.04
CA THR A 4 26.43 5.47 3.81
C THR A 4 25.40 5.43 4.93
N ARG A 5 25.78 5.65 6.20
CA ARG A 5 24.85 5.65 7.34
C ARG A 5 23.94 6.87 7.35
N LEU A 6 24.47 8.06 7.08
CA LEU A 6 23.67 9.28 7.01
C LEU A 6 22.62 9.19 5.90
N ARG A 7 23.00 8.74 4.70
CA ARG A 7 22.05 8.54 3.58
C ARG A 7 20.94 7.55 3.93
N LEU A 8 21.26 6.50 4.68
CA LEU A 8 20.26 5.52 5.14
C LEU A 8 19.30 6.13 6.15
N ILE A 9 19.80 6.89 7.12
CA ILE A 9 18.97 7.58 8.13
C ILE A 9 18.04 8.59 7.45
N LEU A 10 18.56 9.39 6.51
CA LEU A 10 17.76 10.36 5.77
C LEU A 10 16.66 9.67 4.95
N LYS A 11 16.98 8.58 4.25
CA LYS A 11 15.98 7.78 3.54
C LYS A 11 14.95 7.20 4.49
N PHE A 12 15.38 6.65 5.62
CA PHE A 12 14.50 6.10 6.64
C PHE A 12 13.51 7.16 7.14
N ILE A 13 13.98 8.32 7.58
CA ILE A 13 13.13 9.41 8.07
C ILE A 13 12.15 9.87 6.97
N PHE A 14 12.64 10.02 5.74
CA PHE A 14 11.83 10.48 4.63
C PHE A 14 10.70 9.51 4.27
N PHE A 15 10.97 8.20 4.28
CA PHE A 15 10.00 7.15 3.93
C PHE A 15 9.27 6.55 5.13
N LEU A 16 9.56 7.00 6.36
CA LEU A 16 8.97 6.46 7.58
C LEU A 16 7.44 6.53 7.59
N PRO A 17 6.78 7.65 7.21
CA PRO A 17 5.32 7.71 7.23
C PRO A 17 4.71 6.76 6.21
N GLY A 18 5.26 6.69 4.99
CA GLY A 18 4.80 5.77 3.96
C GLY A 18 4.99 4.31 4.36
N THR A 19 6.14 3.98 4.96
CA THR A 19 6.43 2.63 5.47
C THR A 19 5.49 2.27 6.61
N PHE A 20 5.24 3.20 7.54
CA PHE A 20 4.29 2.98 8.63
C PHE A 20 2.89 2.69 8.12
N LEU A 21 2.39 3.50 7.17
CA LEU A 21 1.08 3.28 6.55
C LEU A 21 1.02 1.95 5.80
N HIS A 22 2.06 1.61 5.04
CA HIS A 22 2.16 0.34 4.32
C HIS A 22 2.02 -0.86 5.28
N GLU A 23 2.87 -0.92 6.30
CA GLU A 23 2.82 -1.99 7.29
C GLU A 23 1.49 -1.96 8.07
N LEU A 24 0.91 -0.78 8.33
CA LEU A 24 -0.36 -0.67 9.03
C LEU A 24 -1.49 -1.32 8.25
N THR A 25 -1.51 -1.19 6.92
CA THR A 25 -2.52 -1.85 6.09
C THR A 25 -2.43 -3.37 6.17
N HIS A 26 -1.21 -3.93 6.16
CA HIS A 26 -1.00 -5.36 6.40
C HIS A 26 -1.46 -5.78 7.79
N TYR A 27 -1.15 -4.98 8.80
CA TYR A 27 -1.52 -5.27 10.19
C TYR A 27 -3.02 -5.28 10.38
N VAL A 28 -3.73 -4.26 9.87
CA VAL A 28 -5.20 -4.18 9.90
C VAL A 28 -5.83 -5.34 9.13
N ALA A 29 -5.32 -5.66 7.93
CA ALA A 29 -5.80 -6.81 7.18
C ALA A 29 -5.57 -8.13 7.94
N ALA A 30 -4.45 -8.27 8.64
CA ALA A 30 -4.15 -9.43 9.47
C ALA A 30 -5.07 -9.53 10.70
N LEU A 31 -5.50 -8.42 11.29
CA LEU A 31 -6.50 -8.42 12.36
C LEU A 31 -7.88 -8.89 11.88
N ILE A 32 -8.25 -8.55 10.65
CA ILE A 32 -9.56 -8.91 10.07
C ILE A 32 -9.56 -10.36 9.57
N LEU A 33 -8.49 -10.79 8.91
CA LEU A 33 -8.44 -12.07 8.17
C LEU A 33 -7.66 -13.18 8.90
N GLY A 34 -7.09 -12.89 10.06
CA GLY A 34 -6.26 -13.84 10.79
C GLY A 34 -5.86 -13.33 12.17
N LYS A 35 -4.57 -13.44 12.48
CA LYS A 35 -3.97 -12.95 13.72
C LYS A 35 -2.72 -12.13 13.40
N ALA A 36 -2.67 -10.89 13.88
CA ALA A 36 -1.47 -10.08 13.83
C ALA A 36 -0.56 -10.42 15.03
N GLU A 37 0.68 -10.84 14.77
CA GLU A 37 1.63 -11.30 15.79
C GLU A 37 2.78 -10.32 16.02
N GLY A 38 3.01 -9.38 15.11
CA GLY A 38 4.05 -8.37 15.26
C GLY A 38 3.97 -7.28 14.20
N PHE A 39 4.43 -6.10 14.59
CA PHE A 39 4.50 -4.92 13.75
C PHE A 39 5.84 -4.22 14.03
N SER A 40 6.60 -3.90 12.99
CA SER A 40 7.88 -3.23 13.11
C SER A 40 8.08 -2.31 11.93
N VAL A 41 8.42 -1.05 12.19
CA VAL A 41 8.85 -0.06 11.19
C VAL A 41 10.35 0.26 11.31
N TRP A 42 11.06 -0.45 12.18
CA TRP A 42 12.49 -0.26 12.33
C TRP A 42 13.23 -0.96 11.20
N PRO A 43 14.17 -0.28 10.52
CA PRO A 43 14.88 -0.86 9.41
C PRO A 43 15.79 -1.98 9.91
N LYS A 44 15.76 -3.11 9.21
CA LYS A 44 16.63 -4.26 9.46
C LYS A 44 17.49 -4.52 8.23
N VAL A 45 18.74 -4.88 8.48
CA VAL A 45 19.66 -5.31 7.43
C VAL A 45 19.53 -6.83 7.32
N GLU A 46 19.09 -7.31 6.17
CA GLU A 46 19.02 -8.74 5.88
C GLU A 46 19.91 -9.04 4.67
N GLY A 47 21.08 -9.63 4.95
CA GLY A 47 22.12 -9.86 3.95
C GLY A 47 22.59 -8.56 3.31
N ASN A 48 22.39 -8.45 1.99
CA ASN A 48 22.76 -7.26 1.20
C ASN A 48 21.56 -6.31 0.94
N SER A 49 20.44 -6.51 1.64
CA SER A 49 19.20 -5.76 1.45
C SER A 49 18.73 -5.05 2.72
N PHE A 50 18.01 -3.94 2.56
CA PHE A 50 17.41 -3.17 3.66
C PHE A 50 15.90 -3.39 3.64
N ILE A 51 15.38 -3.84 4.77
CA ILE A 51 13.95 -4.01 5.00
C ILE A 51 13.51 -2.87 5.91
N PHE A 52 12.64 -1.98 5.43
CA PHE A 52 12.21 -0.80 6.19
C PHE A 52 11.10 -1.10 7.19
N GLY A 53 10.32 -2.16 6.99
CA GLY A 53 9.21 -2.55 7.86
C GLY A 53 8.90 -4.04 7.74
N SER A 54 8.14 -4.55 8.71
CA SER A 54 7.64 -5.92 8.68
C SER A 54 6.42 -6.10 9.58
N VAL A 55 5.42 -6.80 9.05
CA VAL A 55 4.31 -7.37 9.81
C VAL A 55 4.40 -8.88 9.86
N LYS A 56 4.26 -9.45 11.06
CA LYS A 56 4.09 -10.89 11.25
C LYS A 56 2.60 -11.18 11.38
N SER A 57 2.10 -12.08 10.55
CA SER A 57 0.71 -12.52 10.58
C SER A 57 0.61 -14.04 10.50
N ARG A 58 -0.45 -14.58 11.11
CA ARG A 58 -0.81 -15.99 11.03
C ARG A 58 -2.25 -16.10 10.57
N THR A 59 -2.50 -16.90 9.54
CA THR A 59 -3.84 -17.22 9.07
C THR A 59 -4.16 -18.69 9.31
N ARG A 60 -5.43 -19.01 9.56
CA ARG A 60 -5.89 -20.41 9.63
C ARG A 60 -5.94 -21.04 8.23
N VAL A 61 -6.31 -20.24 7.24
CA VAL A 61 -6.44 -20.64 5.84
C VAL A 61 -5.41 -19.87 5.01
N LYS A 62 -4.62 -20.58 4.19
CA LYS A 62 -3.49 -19.98 3.46
C LYS A 62 -3.94 -18.93 2.44
N VAL A 63 -5.09 -19.10 1.77
CA VAL A 63 -5.58 -18.08 0.82
C VAL A 63 -5.80 -16.71 1.47
N LEU A 64 -6.06 -16.67 2.78
CA LEU A 64 -6.23 -15.42 3.52
C LEU A 64 -4.94 -14.60 3.59
N SER A 65 -3.77 -15.24 3.54
CA SER A 65 -2.50 -14.51 3.50
C SER A 65 -2.32 -13.74 2.19
N SER A 66 -2.97 -14.18 1.10
CA SER A 66 -2.95 -13.45 -0.17
C SER A 66 -3.68 -12.13 -0.06
N PHE A 67 -4.86 -12.10 0.57
CA PHE A 67 -5.62 -10.87 0.78
C PHE A 67 -4.87 -9.91 1.71
N ILE A 68 -4.19 -10.42 2.75
CA ILE A 68 -3.33 -9.61 3.62
C ILE A 68 -2.17 -9.01 2.80
N ALA A 69 -1.54 -9.78 1.91
CA ALA A 69 -0.42 -9.33 1.09
C ALA A 69 -0.79 -8.24 0.08
N VAL A 70 -2.03 -8.17 -0.39
CA VAL A 70 -2.48 -7.12 -1.33
C VAL A 70 -3.20 -5.95 -0.65
N ALA A 71 -3.32 -5.96 0.68
CA ALA A 71 -3.98 -4.91 1.44
C ALA A 71 -3.45 -3.48 1.14
N PRO A 72 -2.13 -3.25 0.96
CA PRO A 72 -1.62 -1.91 0.61
C PRO A 72 -2.13 -1.40 -0.75
N ILE A 73 -2.35 -2.28 -1.72
CA ILE A 73 -2.94 -1.89 -3.02
C ILE A 73 -4.40 -1.48 -2.83
N LEU A 74 -5.14 -2.25 -2.03
CA LEU A 74 -6.54 -1.95 -1.73
C LEU A 74 -6.69 -0.58 -1.05
N TRP A 75 -5.78 -0.26 -0.13
CA TRP A 75 -5.66 1.07 0.45
C TRP A 75 -5.46 2.16 -0.62
N TRP A 76 -4.58 1.90 -1.59
CA TRP A 76 -4.33 2.83 -2.70
C TRP A 76 -5.58 3.06 -3.57
N ALA A 77 -6.34 2.00 -3.86
CA ALA A 77 -7.57 2.09 -4.63
C ALA A 77 -8.64 2.93 -3.90
N VAL A 78 -8.81 2.71 -2.59
CA VAL A 78 -9.73 3.51 -1.75
C VAL A 78 -9.30 4.97 -1.71
N LEU A 79 -8.01 5.23 -1.49
CA LEU A 79 -7.47 6.59 -1.50
C LEU A 79 -7.69 7.28 -2.84
N PHE A 80 -7.44 6.60 -3.96
CA PHE A 80 -7.65 7.16 -5.29
C PHE A 80 -9.11 7.59 -5.50
N ILE A 81 -10.07 6.77 -5.08
CA ILE A 81 -11.51 7.10 -5.17
C ILE A 81 -11.85 8.33 -4.32
N ILE A 82 -11.34 8.39 -3.08
CA ILE A 82 -11.57 9.53 -2.18
C ILE A 82 -10.97 10.81 -2.76
N LEU A 83 -9.69 10.77 -3.17
CA LEU A 83 -9.00 11.90 -3.76
C LEU A 83 -9.70 12.37 -5.03
N ARG A 84 -10.15 11.45 -5.89
CA ARG A 84 -10.93 11.79 -7.07
C ARG A 84 -12.21 12.54 -6.68
N HIS A 85 -12.96 12.04 -5.71
CA HIS A 85 -14.20 12.68 -5.29
C HIS A 85 -13.98 14.08 -4.70
N VAL A 86 -12.95 14.25 -3.88
CA VAL A 86 -12.64 15.53 -3.22
C VAL A 86 -12.05 16.55 -4.19
N LEU A 87 -11.13 16.15 -5.07
CA LEU A 87 -10.40 17.06 -5.96
C LEU A 87 -11.20 17.46 -7.20
N PHE A 88 -11.94 16.53 -7.82
CA PHE A 88 -12.73 16.82 -9.03
C PHE A 88 -14.11 17.43 -8.73
N SER A 89 -14.42 17.68 -7.46
CA SER A 89 -15.56 18.52 -7.07
C SER A 89 -15.24 20.02 -7.12
N ARG A 90 -14.00 20.40 -7.46
CA ARG A 90 -13.60 21.80 -7.64
C ARG A 90 -13.87 22.28 -9.07
N PRO A 91 -14.46 23.46 -9.28
CA PRO A 91 -14.70 24.01 -10.61
C PRO A 91 -13.37 24.24 -11.34
N GLU A 92 -13.37 24.05 -12.66
CA GLU A 92 -12.17 24.22 -13.48
C GLU A 92 -11.56 25.63 -13.31
N PRO A 93 -10.23 25.74 -13.21
CA PRO A 93 -9.58 27.04 -13.16
C PRO A 93 -9.78 27.78 -14.49
N SER A 94 -10.32 28.99 -14.44
CA SER A 94 -10.55 29.88 -15.59
C SER A 94 -9.28 30.44 -16.24
N VAL A 95 -8.11 30.01 -15.75
CA VAL A 95 -6.77 30.38 -16.22
C VAL A 95 -6.04 29.11 -16.62
N GLY A 96 -5.36 29.14 -17.77
CA GLY A 96 -4.65 27.97 -18.30
C GLY A 96 -3.73 27.33 -17.25
N LEU A 97 -3.70 25.99 -17.22
CA LEU A 97 -3.01 25.14 -16.24
C LEU A 97 -1.60 25.66 -15.92
N PHE A 98 -0.85 26.06 -16.94
CA PHE A 98 0.53 26.53 -16.80
C PHE A 98 0.65 27.84 -16.01
N ALA A 99 -0.26 28.80 -16.23
CA ALA A 99 -0.26 30.09 -15.53
C ALA A 99 -0.75 29.96 -14.08
N ALA A 100 -1.67 29.04 -13.82
CA ALA A 100 -2.08 28.69 -12.46
C ALA A 100 -0.93 28.02 -11.68
N MET A 101 -0.22 27.08 -12.33
CA MET A 101 0.93 26.39 -11.72
C MET A 101 2.10 27.31 -11.40
N THR A 102 2.44 28.26 -12.27
CA THR A 102 3.57 29.18 -12.04
C THR A 102 3.31 30.15 -10.90
N LYS A 103 2.08 30.66 -10.77
CA LYS A 103 1.68 31.53 -9.67
C LYS A 103 1.70 30.80 -8.33
N GLU A 104 1.14 29.59 -8.29
CA GLU A 104 1.15 28.73 -7.10
C GLU A 104 2.57 28.32 -6.67
N LEU A 105 3.48 28.05 -7.63
CA LEU A 105 4.88 27.71 -7.31
C LEU A 105 5.63 28.86 -6.63
N GLN A 106 5.34 30.11 -7.01
CA GLN A 106 6.02 31.28 -6.45
C GLN A 106 5.54 31.63 -5.04
N THR A 107 4.30 31.29 -4.70
CA THR A 107 3.73 31.51 -3.37
C THR A 107 3.71 30.26 -2.50
N PHE A 108 4.33 29.16 -2.95
CA PHE A 108 4.18 27.84 -2.35
C PHE A 108 4.59 27.83 -0.87
N PRO A 109 3.62 27.83 0.06
CA PRO A 109 3.92 27.93 1.47
C PRO A 109 4.50 26.60 1.98
N TYR A 110 5.27 26.67 3.07
CA TYR A 110 5.85 25.47 3.70
C TYR A 110 4.78 24.43 4.09
N THR A 111 3.56 24.86 4.42
CA THR A 111 2.43 23.97 4.71
C THR A 111 2.06 23.09 3.51
N ASP A 112 2.07 23.66 2.30
CA ASP A 112 1.69 22.95 1.08
C ASP A 112 2.79 21.97 0.66
N ALA A 113 4.05 22.31 0.94
CA ALA A 113 5.17 21.38 0.79
C ALA A 113 5.04 20.16 1.70
N VAL A 114 4.64 20.36 2.95
CA VAL A 114 4.38 19.26 3.90
C VAL A 114 3.21 18.39 3.44
N LEU A 115 2.12 19.01 2.97
CA LEU A 115 0.96 18.29 2.43
C LEU A 115 1.31 17.47 1.18
N LEU A 116 2.09 18.06 0.27
CA LEU A 116 2.56 17.37 -0.93
C LEU A 116 3.47 16.20 -0.55
N TRP A 117 4.39 16.39 0.41
CA TRP A 117 5.22 15.31 0.92
C TRP A 117 4.38 14.18 1.52
N LEU A 118 3.39 14.50 2.36
CA LEU A 118 2.46 13.52 2.91
C LEU A 118 1.69 12.78 1.81
N LEU A 119 1.21 13.48 0.78
CA LEU A 119 0.53 12.87 -0.35
C LEU A 119 1.45 11.87 -1.07
N VAL A 120 2.72 12.23 -1.29
CA VAL A 120 3.73 11.30 -1.84
C VAL A 120 3.93 10.09 -0.93
N GLN A 121 3.97 10.27 0.40
CA GLN A 121 4.09 9.14 1.34
C GLN A 121 2.88 8.20 1.28
N ILE A 122 1.67 8.73 1.16
CA ILE A 122 0.46 7.90 1.04
C ILE A 122 0.46 7.13 -0.29
N LEU A 123 0.90 7.76 -1.39
CA LEU A 123 1.07 7.06 -2.66
C LEU A 123 2.14 5.97 -2.58
N TRP A 124 3.25 6.27 -1.89
CA TRP A 124 4.33 5.31 -1.66
C TRP A 124 3.88 4.11 -0.84
N ALA A 125 3.02 4.32 0.15
CA ALA A 125 2.52 3.26 1.04
C ALA A 125 1.77 2.15 0.27
N GLY A 126 1.16 2.43 -0.88
CA GLY A 126 0.44 1.43 -1.66
C GLY A 126 1.32 0.51 -2.52
N ARG A 127 2.62 0.78 -2.61
CA ARG A 127 3.54 -0.01 -3.44
C ARG A 127 3.81 -1.36 -2.76
N LEU A 128 3.58 -2.46 -3.48
CA LEU A 128 3.96 -3.79 -3.00
C LEU A 128 5.47 -4.01 -3.01
N SER A 129 5.96 -4.67 -1.96
CA SER A 129 7.28 -5.25 -1.93
C SER A 129 7.32 -6.57 -2.70
N ILE A 130 8.54 -7.02 -3.03
CA ILE A 130 8.75 -8.35 -3.63
C ILE A 130 8.29 -9.46 -2.67
N GLN A 131 8.37 -9.23 -1.36
CA GLN A 131 7.91 -10.17 -0.34
C GLN A 131 6.40 -10.31 -0.35
N ASP A 132 5.67 -9.21 -0.53
CA ASP A 132 4.20 -9.22 -0.60
C ASP A 132 3.73 -9.99 -1.83
N ILE A 133 4.35 -9.75 -2.98
CA ILE A 133 4.05 -10.47 -4.22
C ILE A 133 4.26 -11.97 -4.02
N LYS A 134 5.38 -12.37 -3.40
CA LYS A 134 5.64 -13.78 -3.08
C LYS A 134 4.58 -14.36 -2.16
N ASN A 135 4.26 -13.69 -1.06
CA ASN A 135 3.25 -14.12 -0.10
C ASN A 135 1.85 -14.23 -0.73
N PHE A 136 1.54 -13.31 -1.65
CA PHE A 136 0.31 -13.35 -2.44
C PHE A 136 0.20 -14.64 -3.25
N PHE A 137 1.19 -14.95 -4.09
CA PHE A 137 1.14 -16.14 -4.93
C PHE A 137 1.24 -17.44 -4.11
N ILE A 138 1.99 -17.47 -3.01
CA ILE A 138 2.06 -18.64 -2.12
C ILE A 138 0.69 -18.96 -1.51
N GLY A 139 -0.04 -17.94 -1.04
CA GLY A 139 -1.39 -18.15 -0.51
C GLY A 139 -2.39 -18.52 -1.61
N LEU A 140 -2.24 -17.94 -2.81
CA LEU A 140 -3.18 -18.10 -3.92
C LEU A 140 -3.08 -19.49 -4.55
N LEU A 141 -1.84 -19.99 -4.69
CA LEU A 141 -1.54 -21.33 -5.23
C LEU A 141 -1.60 -22.43 -4.15
N SER A 142 -2.00 -22.09 -2.93
CA SER A 142 -2.22 -23.08 -1.88
C SER A 142 -3.45 -23.95 -2.15
N VAL A 143 -3.56 -25.11 -1.48
CA VAL A 143 -4.76 -25.97 -1.54
C VAL A 143 -6.05 -25.17 -1.28
N SER A 144 -6.04 -24.30 -0.26
CA SER A 144 -7.19 -23.45 0.03
C SER A 144 -7.48 -22.39 -1.04
N GLY A 145 -6.45 -21.91 -1.75
CA GLY A 145 -6.62 -20.95 -2.84
C GLY A 145 -7.18 -21.60 -4.09
N LEU A 146 -6.66 -22.77 -4.47
CA LEU A 146 -7.20 -23.58 -5.56
C LEU A 146 -8.65 -24.01 -5.29
N ALA A 147 -8.97 -24.39 -4.05
CA ALA A 147 -10.33 -24.71 -3.65
C ALA A 147 -11.26 -23.49 -3.79
N LEU A 148 -10.83 -22.29 -3.37
CA LEU A 148 -11.60 -21.07 -3.55
C LEU A 148 -11.87 -20.79 -5.04
N PHE A 149 -10.86 -20.93 -5.91
CA PHE A 149 -11.03 -20.79 -7.35
C PHE A 149 -12.06 -21.77 -7.92
N ALA A 150 -11.99 -23.04 -7.54
CA ALA A 150 -12.92 -24.06 -7.99
C ALA A 150 -14.36 -23.74 -7.56
N ILE A 151 -14.56 -23.29 -6.32
CA ILE A 151 -15.87 -22.87 -5.80
C ILE A 151 -16.42 -21.68 -6.60
N VAL A 152 -15.61 -20.63 -6.78
CA VAL A 152 -16.04 -19.44 -7.53
C VAL A 152 -16.36 -19.79 -8.99
N ALA A 153 -15.52 -20.60 -9.65
CA ALA A 153 -15.78 -21.05 -11.01
C ALA A 153 -17.06 -21.88 -11.12
N GLY A 154 -17.30 -22.78 -10.16
CA GLY A 154 -18.53 -23.56 -10.07
C GLY A 154 -19.77 -22.68 -9.89
N LEU A 155 -19.73 -21.68 -9.01
CA LEU A 155 -20.82 -20.72 -8.81
C LEU A 155 -21.11 -19.91 -10.08
N VAL A 156 -20.08 -19.40 -10.75
CA VAL A 156 -20.24 -18.66 -12.02
C VAL A 156 -20.87 -19.54 -13.09
N TYR A 157 -20.43 -20.80 -13.19
CA TYR A 157 -21.02 -21.76 -14.12
C TYR A 157 -22.50 -22.02 -13.82
N LEU A 158 -22.85 -22.23 -12.55
CA LEU A 158 -24.25 -22.45 -12.13
C LEU A 158 -25.14 -21.25 -12.44
N ILE A 159 -24.68 -20.03 -12.16
CA ILE A 159 -25.41 -18.80 -12.49
C ILE A 159 -25.68 -18.73 -14.00
N LYS A 160 -24.70 -19.10 -14.82
CA LYS A 160 -24.83 -19.09 -16.29
C LYS A 160 -25.77 -20.17 -16.83
N VAL A 161 -25.90 -21.30 -16.14
CA VAL A 161 -26.80 -22.39 -16.56
C VAL A 161 -28.22 -22.18 -16.05
N ALA A 162 -28.39 -21.47 -14.93
CA ALA A 162 -29.68 -21.22 -14.29
C ALA A 162 -30.41 -19.97 -14.79
N GLY A 163 -29.72 -19.05 -15.48
CA GLY A 163 -30.30 -17.86 -16.12
C GLY A 163 -30.35 -17.99 -17.63
#